data_AF-A0A1X0RA69-F1
#
_entry.id   AF-A0A1X0RA69-F1
#
_cell.length_a   1.000
_cell.length_b   1.000
_cell.length_c   1.000
_cell.angle_alpha   90.00
_cell.angle_beta   90.00
_cell.angle_gamma   90.00
#
_symmetry.space_group_name_H-M   'P 1'
#
loop_
_entity.id
_entity.type
_entity.pdbx_description
1 polymer ?
#
loop_
_entity_poly.entity_id
_entity_poly.type
_entity_poly.pdbx_seq_one_letter_code
_entity_poly.pdbx_strand_id
1 'polypeptide(L)'
;MFLYSKHGHAYAYSTNQCVKVFDANSLEPRCEIKRENVIDFWFSPQGSYVATWERPSKREDGSANNNLTIWDAKTGQEIAAFSQKAQNNWNFQWTDDEKYCARMVTGELHFWESRNVGKAVWARLQIEGIAQFSLSPGKSPAVAVFVPEKKGAPGVVRMYSVPNFKSPLSSKTFFKADSVTLYWNDLGTNLLVLTHTDVDKSNKSYYGETNLYYLAVAGNFDCRVPLDKEGPVHDVTWGPDSKEFIVIYGSMPAKATLFDHRAKPVHDFGINPRNFVRYNPQGRTICIAGFGNLNGTVDLWDRKTLKKLNTFSASNASHCEWSPCGRFLLTATMTPRLRVDNGFKLWHQSGTLVYEEEIEELYQISYRPQPVALFPMRSMSPPPTPVKILPSKTSAAKTTAIPSGAYRPPHLRGGGKPMSLSERAAALNGVGKGAPSQRKVVGAPVGGKPKKNNNQKKESKNESENNSTTGDAALSTEDKQKKIRNLEKKLRQIAELKEKMGRGEELAPAQQQKVASEVSILREIANLRL
;
A
#
# COMPACT_ATOMS: atom_id res chain seq x y z
N MET A 1 2.27 9.80 17.22
CA MET A 1 2.48 10.22 15.81
C MET A 1 3.11 11.60 15.83
N PHE A 2 3.95 11.98 14.87
CA PHE A 2 4.43 13.36 14.72
C PHE A 2 4.07 13.95 13.35
N LEU A 3 3.99 15.27 13.25
CA LEU A 3 3.84 15.99 11.98
C LEU A 3 4.60 17.32 12.00
N TYR A 4 4.97 17.78 10.81
CA TYR A 4 5.38 19.16 10.56
C TYR A 4 4.26 19.88 9.79
N SER A 5 4.14 21.21 9.96
CA SER A 5 3.38 22.05 9.01
C SER A 5 3.99 21.95 7.60
N LYS A 6 3.21 22.22 6.55
CA LYS A 6 3.65 22.12 5.14
C LYS A 6 4.97 22.84 4.84
N HIS A 7 5.13 24.05 5.38
CA HIS A 7 6.35 24.87 5.21
C HIS A 7 7.41 24.64 6.31
N GLY A 8 7.15 23.73 7.25
CA GLY A 8 8.07 23.34 8.32
C GLY A 8 8.34 24.42 9.36
N HIS A 9 7.37 25.30 9.64
CA HIS A 9 7.44 26.31 10.70
C HIS A 9 6.96 25.80 12.07
N ALA A 10 6.07 24.80 12.08
CA ALA A 10 5.59 24.15 13.29
C ALA A 10 5.89 22.64 13.25
N TYR A 11 6.10 22.08 14.43
CA TYR A 11 6.24 20.64 14.67
C TYR A 11 5.30 20.26 15.82
N ALA A 12 4.65 19.11 15.74
CA ALA A 12 3.91 18.56 16.86
C ALA A 12 3.97 17.05 16.90
N TYR A 13 3.77 16.50 18.10
CA TYR A 13 3.55 15.07 18.29
C TYR A 13 2.40 14.81 19.26
N SER A 14 1.67 13.72 18.99
CA SER A 14 0.63 13.19 19.85
C SER A 14 1.18 12.16 20.83
N THR A 15 0.71 12.27 22.07
CA THR A 15 0.78 11.23 23.11
C THR A 15 -0.64 10.78 23.44
N ASN A 16 -0.81 9.79 24.32
CA ASN A 16 -2.14 9.34 24.74
C ASN A 16 -2.92 10.40 25.55
N GLN A 17 -2.25 11.42 26.09
CA GLN A 17 -2.82 12.42 27.02
C GLN A 17 -2.89 13.84 26.43
N CYS A 18 -1.98 14.18 25.52
CA CYS A 18 -1.90 15.52 24.94
C CYS A 18 -1.21 15.54 23.57
N VAL A 19 -1.47 16.60 22.80
CA VAL A 19 -0.70 16.97 21.61
C VAL A 19 0.20 18.15 21.99
N LYS A 20 1.52 17.98 21.81
CA LYS A 20 2.52 19.02 22.12
C LYS A 20 2.98 19.69 20.83
N VAL A 21 2.92 21.01 20.78
CA VAL A 21 3.26 21.84 19.62
C VAL A 21 4.51 22.65 19.92
N PHE A 22 5.44 22.70 18.97
CA PHE A 22 6.75 23.34 19.06
C PHE A 22 7.01 24.22 17.83
N ASP A 23 7.91 25.20 17.98
CA ASP A 23 8.55 25.80 16.83
C ASP A 23 9.55 24.81 16.21
N ALA A 24 9.45 24.57 14.91
CA ALA A 24 10.35 23.63 14.25
C ALA A 24 11.77 24.20 14.02
N ASN A 25 11.99 25.51 14.23
CA ASN A 25 13.31 26.15 14.17
C ASN A 25 14.06 26.04 15.50
N SER A 26 13.48 26.55 16.58
CA SER A 26 14.13 26.59 17.89
C SER A 26 13.91 25.34 18.74
N LEU A 27 12.95 24.48 18.36
CA LEU A 27 12.45 23.35 19.15
C LEU A 27 11.84 23.77 20.51
N GLU A 28 11.52 25.05 20.67
CA GLU A 28 10.85 25.57 21.85
C GLU A 28 9.36 25.18 21.85
N PRO A 29 8.79 24.81 23.00
CA PRO A 29 7.37 24.50 23.12
C PRO A 29 6.52 25.77 22.92
N ARG A 30 5.54 25.70 22.01
CA ARG A 30 4.55 26.75 21.80
C ARG A 30 3.33 26.56 22.69
N CYS A 31 2.69 25.39 22.62
CA CYS A 31 1.52 25.06 23.43
C CYS A 31 1.37 23.54 23.66
N GLU A 32 0.62 23.19 24.70
CA GLU A 32 0.20 21.81 25.01
C GLU A 32 -1.32 21.73 24.97
N ILE A 33 -1.86 20.99 24.00
CA ILE A 33 -3.29 20.73 23.86
C ILE A 33 -3.61 19.50 24.71
N LYS A 34 -4.23 19.73 25.88
CA LYS A 34 -4.62 18.69 26.83
C LYS A 34 -5.89 17.99 26.35
N ARG A 35 -5.73 17.05 25.42
CA ARG A 35 -6.76 16.15 24.89
C ARG A 35 -6.24 14.72 24.87
N GLU A 36 -6.94 13.85 25.57
CA GLU A 36 -6.63 12.42 25.62
C GLU A 36 -7.13 11.69 24.36
N ASN A 37 -6.47 10.59 24.02
CA ASN A 37 -6.90 9.66 22.95
C ASN A 37 -7.10 10.32 21.57
N VAL A 38 -6.36 11.39 21.27
CA VAL A 38 -6.27 11.97 19.91
C VAL A 38 -5.65 10.92 18.98
N ILE A 39 -6.45 10.46 18.01
CA ILE A 39 -6.04 9.41 17.06
C ILE A 39 -5.22 10.02 15.92
N ASP A 40 -5.65 11.18 15.43
CA ASP A 40 -5.05 11.86 14.29
C ASP A 40 -5.09 13.38 14.51
N PHE A 41 -4.16 14.11 13.93
CA PHE A 41 -4.12 15.56 13.99
C PHE A 41 -3.50 16.13 12.70
N TRP A 42 -3.79 17.38 12.38
CA TRP A 42 -3.32 18.00 11.15
C TRP A 42 -3.01 19.48 11.34
N PHE A 43 -1.99 19.98 10.63
CA PHE A 43 -1.61 21.39 10.63
C PHE A 43 -2.20 22.14 9.43
N SER A 44 -2.56 23.40 9.64
CA SER A 44 -2.68 24.36 8.54
C SER A 44 -1.31 24.62 7.87
N PRO A 45 -1.25 25.07 6.60
CA PRO A 45 -0.01 25.14 5.82
C PRO A 45 1.19 25.88 6.45
N GLN A 46 0.97 27.03 7.09
CA GLN A 46 2.00 27.80 7.82
C GLN A 46 2.16 27.33 9.28
N GLY A 47 1.22 26.52 9.78
CA GLY A 47 1.22 25.97 11.13
C GLY A 47 0.66 26.91 12.21
N SER A 48 -0.26 27.83 11.86
CA SER A 48 -0.97 28.65 12.85
C SER A 48 -2.15 27.93 13.52
N TYR A 49 -2.66 26.86 12.92
CA TYR A 49 -3.80 26.09 13.42
C TYR A 49 -3.49 24.59 13.46
N VAL A 50 -4.03 23.90 14.46
CA VAL A 50 -4.02 22.44 14.59
C VAL A 50 -5.46 21.94 14.62
N ALA A 51 -5.82 20.99 13.77
CA ALA A 51 -7.01 20.18 13.97
C ALA A 51 -6.65 18.88 14.69
N THR A 52 -7.45 18.47 15.67
CA THR A 52 -7.35 17.15 16.33
C THR A 52 -8.62 16.34 16.07
N TRP A 53 -8.46 15.04 15.84
CA TRP A 53 -9.56 14.10 15.69
C TRP A 53 -9.49 12.96 16.71
N GLU A 54 -10.59 12.81 17.44
CA GLU A 54 -10.85 11.78 18.44
C GLU A 54 -11.89 10.79 17.89
N ARG A 55 -11.97 9.58 18.46
CA ARG A 55 -13.04 8.63 18.11
C ARG A 55 -14.40 9.22 18.53
N PRO A 56 -15.43 9.19 17.66
CA PRO A 56 -16.78 9.60 18.06
C PRO A 56 -17.28 8.78 19.25
N SER A 57 -17.69 9.46 20.32
CA SER A 57 -18.36 8.91 21.48
C SER A 57 -19.72 9.59 21.67
N LYS A 58 -20.61 8.94 22.42
CA LYS A 58 -21.86 9.57 22.86
C LYS A 58 -21.59 10.20 24.22
N ARG A 59 -22.04 11.45 24.41
CA ARG A 59 -22.13 12.08 25.73
C ARG A 59 -23.31 11.48 26.50
N GLU A 60 -23.34 11.75 27.80
CA GLU A 60 -24.40 11.26 28.71
C GLU A 60 -25.80 11.72 28.25
N ASP A 61 -25.92 12.94 27.70
CA ASP A 61 -27.14 13.48 27.09
C ASP A 61 -27.56 12.81 25.76
N GLY A 62 -26.88 11.73 25.33
CA GLY A 62 -27.11 11.06 24.05
C GLY A 62 -26.65 11.83 22.80
N SER A 63 -26.25 13.09 22.95
CA SER A 63 -25.60 13.89 21.91
C SER A 63 -24.23 13.32 21.52
N ALA A 64 -23.84 13.49 20.26
CA ALA A 64 -22.50 13.08 19.83
C ALA A 64 -21.44 14.05 20.36
N ASN A 65 -20.29 13.55 20.80
CA ASN A 65 -19.20 14.40 21.25
C ASN A 65 -18.67 15.30 20.12
N ASN A 66 -18.09 16.43 20.51
CA ASN A 66 -17.25 17.22 19.62
C ASN A 66 -15.88 16.56 19.55
N ASN A 67 -15.72 15.65 18.58
CA ASN A 67 -14.52 14.86 18.37
C ASN A 67 -13.57 15.44 17.30
N LEU A 68 -13.97 16.52 16.62
CA LEU A 68 -13.15 17.28 15.70
C LEU A 68 -13.00 18.71 16.20
N THR A 69 -11.81 19.07 16.68
CA THR A 69 -11.55 20.37 17.32
C THR A 69 -10.41 21.09 16.63
N ILE A 70 -10.55 22.42 16.45
CA ILE A 70 -9.52 23.30 15.90
C ILE A 70 -8.96 24.17 17.03
N TRP A 71 -7.64 24.20 17.10
CA TRP A 71 -6.84 24.89 18.09
C TRP A 71 -5.98 25.96 17.44
N ASP A 72 -5.76 27.08 18.13
CA ASP A 72 -4.66 27.99 17.82
C ASP A 72 -3.33 27.31 18.20
N ALA A 73 -2.44 27.13 17.23
CA ALA A 73 -1.14 26.48 17.41
C ALA A 73 -0.12 27.32 18.21
N LYS A 74 -0.44 28.59 18.49
CA LYS A 74 0.38 29.48 19.34
C LYS A 74 -0.07 29.46 20.80
N THR A 75 -1.36 29.57 21.05
CA THR A 75 -1.91 29.69 22.42
C THR A 75 -2.46 28.38 22.99
N GLY A 76 -2.74 27.38 22.15
CA GLY A 76 -3.45 26.16 22.55
C GLY A 76 -4.93 26.37 22.87
N GLN A 77 -5.51 27.53 22.55
CA GLN A 77 -6.94 27.80 22.79
C GLN A 77 -7.83 27.09 21.76
N GLU A 78 -8.99 26.63 22.22
CA GLU A 78 -10.04 26.05 21.38
C GLU A 78 -10.73 27.16 20.58
N ILE A 79 -10.66 27.08 19.24
CA ILE A 79 -11.31 28.04 18.33
C ILE A 79 -12.73 27.57 18.01
N ALA A 80 -12.86 26.30 17.63
CA ALA A 80 -14.11 25.69 17.23
C ALA A 80 -14.05 24.17 17.41
N ALA A 81 -15.16 23.58 17.84
CA ALA A 81 -15.29 22.15 18.02
C ALA A 81 -16.58 21.64 17.37
N PHE A 82 -16.49 20.47 16.75
CA PHE A 82 -17.53 19.89 15.90
C PHE A 82 -17.66 18.39 16.12
N SER A 83 -18.85 17.85 15.89
CA SER A 83 -19.05 16.40 15.79
C SER A 83 -18.89 15.92 14.34
N GLN A 84 -18.09 14.88 14.14
CA GLN A 84 -17.76 14.30 12.85
C GLN A 84 -17.71 12.77 12.96
N LYS A 85 -18.78 12.11 12.52
CA LYS A 85 -18.97 10.65 12.67
C LYS A 85 -18.04 9.81 11.79
N ALA A 86 -17.68 10.29 10.60
CA ALA A 86 -16.86 9.55 9.64
C ALA A 86 -15.39 9.97 9.75
N GLN A 87 -14.49 9.00 9.81
CA GLN A 87 -13.04 9.21 9.73
C GLN A 87 -12.55 9.48 8.28
N ASN A 88 -13.42 9.40 7.28
CA ASN A 88 -13.06 9.78 5.90
C ASN A 88 -13.45 11.24 5.65
N ASN A 89 -12.55 12.01 5.04
CA ASN A 89 -12.73 13.44 4.71
C ASN A 89 -13.13 14.33 5.91
N TRP A 90 -12.64 13.95 7.10
CA TRP A 90 -12.80 14.72 8.35
C TRP A 90 -11.93 15.98 8.39
N ASN A 91 -10.82 15.97 7.64
CA ASN A 91 -9.78 16.97 7.71
C ASN A 91 -10.28 18.31 7.17
N PHE A 92 -10.24 19.33 8.03
CA PHE A 92 -10.30 20.71 7.58
C PHE A 92 -9.16 20.95 6.58
N GLN A 93 -9.46 21.69 5.52
CA GLN A 93 -8.45 22.16 4.57
C GLN A 93 -8.38 23.67 4.64
N TRP A 94 -7.17 24.21 4.67
CA TRP A 94 -6.90 25.64 4.67
C TRP A 94 -6.33 26.06 3.32
N THR A 95 -6.56 27.33 2.95
CA THR A 95 -5.79 27.99 1.89
C THR A 95 -4.32 28.15 2.31
N ASP A 96 -3.39 28.29 1.37
CA ASP A 96 -1.94 28.33 1.68
C ASP A 96 -1.52 29.57 2.50
N ASP A 97 -2.35 30.62 2.45
CA ASP A 97 -2.26 31.84 3.26
C ASP A 97 -2.98 31.75 4.63
N GLU A 98 -3.62 30.61 4.92
CA GLU A 98 -4.43 30.34 6.12
C GLU A 98 -5.57 31.35 6.37
N LYS A 99 -5.98 32.12 5.36
CA LYS A 99 -7.06 33.09 5.51
C LYS A 99 -8.42 32.40 5.59
N TYR A 100 -8.63 31.36 4.78
CA TYR A 100 -9.88 30.61 4.71
C TYR A 100 -9.64 29.13 5.00
N CYS A 101 -10.64 28.50 5.62
CA CYS A 101 -10.69 27.05 5.75
C CYS A 101 -12.06 26.50 5.33
N ALA A 102 -12.04 25.30 4.76
CA ALA A 102 -13.22 24.60 4.29
C ALA A 102 -13.40 23.26 5.02
N ARG A 103 -14.66 22.90 5.28
CA ARG A 103 -15.07 21.57 5.76
C ARG A 103 -16.29 21.09 4.99
N MET A 104 -16.23 19.84 4.56
CA MET A 104 -17.37 19.14 3.97
C MET A 104 -18.42 18.83 5.05
N VAL A 105 -19.68 19.08 4.72
CA VAL A 105 -20.87 18.69 5.46
C VAL A 105 -21.79 17.95 4.49
N THR A 106 -22.75 17.17 4.99
CA THR A 106 -23.69 16.43 4.14
C THR A 106 -24.44 17.39 3.20
N GLY A 107 -24.08 17.39 1.91
CA GLY A 107 -24.71 18.20 0.86
C GLY A 107 -24.22 19.65 0.72
N GLU A 108 -23.28 20.10 1.56
CA GLU A 108 -22.71 21.46 1.48
C GLU A 108 -21.22 21.46 1.82
N LEU A 109 -20.43 22.29 1.14
CA LEU A 109 -19.09 22.65 1.57
C LEU A 109 -19.13 24.03 2.25
N HIS A 110 -18.76 24.08 3.53
CA HIS A 110 -18.77 25.31 4.33
C HIS A 110 -17.37 25.92 4.34
N PHE A 111 -17.31 27.24 4.12
CA PHE A 111 -16.09 28.05 4.20
C PHE A 111 -16.20 29.03 5.35
N TRP A 112 -15.14 29.14 6.15
CA TRP A 112 -14.97 30.15 7.19
C TRP A 112 -13.67 30.92 6.94
N GLU A 113 -13.62 32.15 7.46
CA GLU A 113 -12.34 32.78 7.79
C GLU A 113 -11.73 32.03 8.98
N SER A 114 -10.44 31.68 8.90
CA SER A 114 -9.84 30.71 9.84
C SER A 114 -9.70 31.21 11.30
N ARG A 115 -9.92 32.51 11.55
CA ARG A 115 -10.04 33.08 12.92
C ARG A 115 -11.47 33.02 13.49
N ASN A 116 -12.47 32.85 12.64
CA ASN A 116 -13.89 32.93 12.98
C ASN A 116 -14.65 31.62 12.70
N VAL A 117 -13.91 30.50 12.65
CA VAL A 117 -14.48 29.16 12.50
C VAL A 117 -15.48 28.89 13.64
N GLY A 118 -16.57 28.18 13.32
CA GLY A 118 -17.62 27.88 14.29
C GLY A 118 -18.58 29.03 14.62
N LYS A 119 -18.25 30.29 14.27
CA LYS A 119 -19.13 31.45 14.46
C LYS A 119 -20.07 31.65 13.26
N ALA A 120 -19.62 32.39 12.25
CA ALA A 120 -20.39 32.70 11.05
C ALA A 120 -19.77 32.00 9.84
N VAL A 121 -20.57 31.24 9.10
CA VAL A 121 -20.13 30.63 7.82
C VAL A 121 -20.00 31.76 6.80
N TRP A 122 -18.78 32.00 6.32
CA TRP A 122 -18.47 33.09 5.39
C TRP A 122 -19.01 32.83 3.98
N ALA A 123 -18.95 31.58 3.53
CA ALA A 123 -19.58 31.16 2.28
C ALA A 123 -19.97 29.68 2.29
N ARG A 124 -20.95 29.31 1.46
CA ARG A 124 -21.40 27.93 1.27
C ARG A 124 -21.41 27.58 -0.21
N LEU A 125 -20.88 26.42 -0.54
CA LEU A 125 -21.02 25.81 -1.86
C LEU A 125 -21.99 24.62 -1.72
N GLN A 126 -23.23 24.82 -2.15
CA GLN A 126 -24.29 23.82 -2.08
C GLN A 126 -24.19 22.86 -3.26
N ILE A 127 -23.78 21.62 -3.00
CA ILE A 127 -23.72 20.55 -4.00
C ILE A 127 -24.17 19.26 -3.30
N GLU A 128 -25.27 18.67 -3.73
CA GLU A 128 -25.73 17.41 -3.17
C GLU A 128 -24.74 16.27 -3.51
N GLY A 129 -24.44 15.42 -2.54
CA GLY A 129 -23.70 14.18 -2.78
C GLY A 129 -22.19 14.33 -2.98
N ILE A 130 -21.55 15.40 -2.49
CA ILE A 130 -20.09 15.48 -2.44
C ILE A 130 -19.53 14.25 -1.71
N ALA A 131 -18.67 13.48 -2.37
CA ALA A 131 -17.90 12.42 -1.74
C ALA A 131 -16.55 12.94 -1.21
N GLN A 132 -15.90 13.83 -1.96
CA GLN A 132 -14.56 14.34 -1.65
C GLN A 132 -14.36 15.75 -2.20
N PHE A 133 -13.52 16.53 -1.53
CA PHE A 133 -13.11 17.86 -2.00
C PHE A 133 -11.61 18.09 -1.76
N SER A 134 -11.02 19.02 -2.50
CA SER A 134 -9.64 19.46 -2.29
C SER A 134 -9.48 20.94 -2.64
N LEU A 135 -8.86 21.71 -1.74
CA LEU A 135 -8.41 23.07 -2.01
C LEU A 135 -7.09 23.07 -2.79
N SER A 136 -6.96 23.95 -3.76
CA SER A 136 -5.70 24.15 -4.47
C SER A 136 -4.67 24.84 -3.55
N PRO A 137 -3.37 24.53 -3.69
CA PRO A 137 -2.32 25.39 -3.19
C PRO A 137 -2.26 26.69 -4.01
N GLY A 138 -1.32 27.58 -3.67
CA GLY A 138 -1.02 28.79 -4.45
C GLY A 138 -1.83 30.03 -4.05
N LYS A 139 -1.61 31.11 -4.81
CA LYS A 139 -2.11 32.48 -4.49
C LYS A 139 -3.59 32.71 -4.85
N SER A 140 -4.15 31.89 -5.72
CA SER A 140 -5.52 32.03 -6.24
C SER A 140 -6.29 30.75 -5.92
N PRO A 141 -6.82 30.62 -4.69
CA PRO A 141 -7.41 29.36 -4.23
C PRO A 141 -8.62 28.97 -5.06
N ALA A 142 -8.55 27.77 -5.62
CA ALA A 142 -9.67 27.06 -6.21
C ALA A 142 -10.07 25.89 -5.31
N VAL A 143 -11.30 25.41 -5.44
CA VAL A 143 -11.77 24.18 -4.82
C VAL A 143 -12.23 23.20 -5.88
N ALA A 144 -11.69 21.98 -5.85
CA ALA A 144 -12.19 20.86 -6.62
C ALA A 144 -13.12 20.02 -5.75
N VAL A 145 -14.28 19.64 -6.30
CA VAL A 145 -15.33 18.89 -5.62
C VAL A 145 -15.72 17.71 -6.51
N PHE A 146 -15.69 16.50 -5.94
CA PHE A 146 -16.12 15.27 -6.60
C PHE A 146 -17.49 14.82 -6.09
N VAL A 147 -18.39 14.57 -7.04
CA VAL A 147 -19.68 13.90 -6.83
C VAL A 147 -19.64 12.58 -7.61
N PRO A 148 -19.82 11.42 -6.96
CA PRO A 148 -19.76 10.10 -7.60
C PRO A 148 -21.04 9.81 -8.41
N GLU A 149 -21.04 8.72 -9.16
CA GLU A 149 -22.22 8.27 -9.91
C GLU A 149 -23.42 8.03 -8.99
N LYS A 150 -24.57 8.63 -9.31
CA LYS A 150 -25.81 8.52 -8.53
C LYS A 150 -27.03 8.46 -9.44
N LYS A 151 -27.85 7.41 -9.30
CA LYS A 151 -29.11 7.22 -10.06
C LYS A 151 -28.95 7.36 -11.58
N GLY A 152 -27.83 6.92 -12.15
CA GLY A 152 -27.55 7.00 -13.58
C GLY A 152 -26.93 8.32 -14.07
N ALA A 153 -26.78 9.33 -13.21
CA ALA A 153 -25.95 10.49 -13.52
C ALA A 153 -24.46 10.11 -13.45
N PRO A 154 -23.62 10.55 -14.41
CA PRO A 154 -22.19 10.30 -14.40
C PRO A 154 -21.51 11.02 -13.23
N GLY A 155 -20.39 10.47 -12.75
CA GLY A 155 -19.57 11.12 -11.75
C GLY A 155 -18.99 12.42 -12.30
N VAL A 156 -18.81 13.45 -11.47
CA VAL A 156 -18.35 14.77 -11.92
C VAL A 156 -17.36 15.39 -10.93
N VAL A 157 -16.25 15.90 -11.46
CA VAL A 157 -15.38 16.84 -10.74
C VAL A 157 -15.72 18.24 -11.23
N ARG A 158 -16.09 19.12 -10.30
CA ARG A 158 -16.32 20.55 -10.54
C ARG A 158 -15.28 21.37 -9.80
N MET A 159 -14.78 22.41 -10.43
CA MET A 159 -13.78 23.32 -9.89
C MET A 159 -14.39 24.71 -9.76
N TYR A 160 -14.26 25.35 -8.60
CA TYR A 160 -14.78 26.70 -8.34
C TYR A 160 -13.65 27.60 -7.86
N SER A 161 -13.74 28.91 -8.12
CA SER A 161 -12.88 29.90 -7.46
C SER A 161 -13.38 30.13 -6.03
N VAL A 162 -12.49 30.31 -5.07
CA VAL A 162 -12.84 30.87 -3.75
C VAL A 162 -12.57 32.39 -3.84
N PRO A 163 -13.58 33.29 -3.71
CA PRO A 163 -14.95 33.09 -3.19
C PRO A 163 -16.06 32.74 -4.20
N ASN A 164 -15.80 32.77 -5.51
CA ASN A 164 -16.88 32.74 -6.50
C ASN A 164 -17.45 31.32 -6.76
N PHE A 165 -18.45 30.97 -5.98
CA PHE A 165 -19.18 29.69 -6.05
C PHE A 165 -20.38 29.67 -7.02
N LYS A 166 -20.72 30.80 -7.68
CA LYS A 166 -21.93 30.88 -8.52
C LYS A 166 -21.87 30.00 -9.76
N SER A 167 -20.69 29.85 -10.35
CA SER A 167 -20.44 29.08 -11.57
C SER A 167 -19.13 28.30 -11.43
N PRO A 168 -19.08 27.00 -11.82
CA PRO A 168 -17.80 26.30 -11.88
C PRO A 168 -16.91 26.93 -12.95
N LEU A 169 -15.61 27.04 -12.66
CA LEU A 169 -14.57 27.42 -13.63
C LEU A 169 -14.31 26.31 -14.64
N SER A 170 -14.37 25.06 -14.16
CA SER A 170 -14.13 23.86 -14.95
C SER A 170 -15.00 22.72 -14.41
N SER A 171 -15.48 21.85 -15.29
CA SER A 171 -16.33 20.71 -14.93
C SER A 171 -16.08 19.55 -15.87
N LYS A 172 -15.66 18.40 -15.35
CA LYS A 172 -15.45 17.17 -16.13
C LYS A 172 -16.32 16.04 -15.59
N THR A 173 -17.08 15.43 -16.48
CA THR A 173 -17.85 14.20 -16.21
C THR A 173 -17.03 12.97 -16.54
N PHE A 174 -17.20 11.93 -15.73
CA PHE A 174 -16.55 10.63 -15.85
C PHE A 174 -17.62 9.53 -15.88
N PHE A 175 -17.36 8.51 -16.67
CA PHE A 175 -18.14 7.27 -16.68
C PHE A 175 -17.26 6.19 -16.05
N LYS A 176 -17.83 5.39 -15.15
CA LYS A 176 -17.13 4.46 -14.24
C LYS A 176 -16.19 5.14 -13.24
N ALA A 177 -16.66 6.14 -12.48
CA ALA A 177 -15.86 6.74 -11.39
C ALA A 177 -16.56 6.58 -10.03
N ASP A 178 -16.10 5.61 -9.23
CA ASP A 178 -16.61 5.35 -7.89
C ASP A 178 -15.89 6.22 -6.84
N SER A 179 -14.57 6.37 -6.98
CA SER A 179 -13.73 7.26 -6.17
C SER A 179 -12.68 8.00 -7.01
N VAL A 180 -12.08 9.06 -6.45
CA VAL A 180 -11.02 9.83 -7.11
C VAL A 180 -9.90 10.23 -6.17
N THR A 181 -8.67 10.29 -6.68
CA THR A 181 -7.55 10.97 -6.02
C THR A 181 -7.22 12.25 -6.79
N LEU A 182 -7.12 13.36 -6.06
CA LEU A 182 -6.95 14.71 -6.59
C LEU A 182 -5.50 15.17 -6.35
N TYR A 183 -4.73 15.34 -7.41
CA TYR A 183 -3.33 15.78 -7.35
C TYR A 183 -3.20 17.19 -7.96
N TRP A 184 -3.13 18.21 -7.12
CA TRP A 184 -2.83 19.58 -7.55
C TRP A 184 -1.35 19.75 -7.89
N ASN A 185 -1.05 20.62 -8.86
CA ASN A 185 0.29 21.17 -9.01
C ASN A 185 0.57 22.25 -7.94
N ASP A 186 1.83 22.55 -7.63
CA ASP A 186 2.21 23.46 -6.53
C ASP A 186 1.67 24.89 -6.72
N LEU A 187 1.50 25.33 -7.97
CA LEU A 187 0.90 26.62 -8.31
C LEU A 187 -0.64 26.66 -8.16
N GLY A 188 -1.30 25.51 -8.02
CA GLY A 188 -2.75 25.38 -7.95
C GLY A 188 -3.50 25.74 -9.23
N THR A 189 -2.84 25.71 -10.39
CA THR A 189 -3.42 26.05 -11.70
C THR A 189 -3.95 24.84 -12.47
N ASN A 190 -3.45 23.64 -12.16
CA ASN A 190 -3.78 22.40 -12.85
C ASN A 190 -4.01 21.27 -11.84
N LEU A 191 -4.89 20.34 -12.20
CA LEU A 191 -5.32 19.23 -11.38
C LEU A 191 -5.27 17.94 -12.20
N LEU A 192 -4.55 16.94 -11.68
CA LEU A 192 -4.64 15.56 -12.15
C LEU A 192 -5.69 14.82 -11.31
N VAL A 193 -6.68 14.24 -11.97
CA VAL A 193 -7.74 13.44 -11.37
C VAL A 193 -7.50 11.98 -11.74
N LEU A 194 -7.12 11.17 -10.75
CA LEU A 194 -7.04 9.72 -10.88
C LEU A 194 -8.38 9.13 -10.44
N THR A 195 -9.21 8.67 -11.37
CA THR A 195 -10.48 8.00 -11.06
C THR A 195 -10.23 6.51 -10.85
N HIS A 196 -10.91 5.91 -9.87
CA HIS A 196 -10.92 4.47 -9.64
C HIS A 196 -12.36 3.92 -9.74
N THR A 197 -12.50 2.79 -10.43
CA THR A 197 -13.71 1.96 -10.46
C THR A 197 -13.43 0.70 -9.65
N ASP A 198 -14.26 0.36 -8.66
CA ASP A 198 -14.03 -0.82 -7.79
C ASP A 198 -14.39 -2.13 -8.52
N VAL A 199 -15.45 -2.10 -9.33
CA VAL A 199 -15.94 -3.26 -10.08
C VAL A 199 -16.03 -2.91 -11.56
N ASP A 200 -15.09 -3.43 -12.36
CA ASP A 200 -15.23 -3.35 -13.81
C ASP A 200 -16.41 -4.20 -14.27
N LYS A 201 -17.45 -3.54 -14.78
CA LYS A 201 -18.64 -4.19 -15.37
C LYS A 201 -18.31 -5.06 -16.59
N SER A 202 -17.12 -4.94 -17.19
CA SER A 202 -16.64 -5.85 -18.24
C SER A 202 -15.99 -7.14 -17.71
N ASN A 203 -15.85 -7.26 -16.37
CA ASN A 203 -15.37 -8.44 -15.65
C ASN A 203 -13.95 -8.90 -16.05
N LYS A 204 -13.13 -7.98 -16.60
CA LYS A 204 -11.76 -8.26 -17.07
C LYS A 204 -10.72 -8.13 -15.95
N SER A 205 -10.96 -7.27 -14.97
CA SER A 205 -10.05 -7.00 -13.86
C SER A 205 -10.75 -7.13 -12.50
N TYR A 206 -10.24 -8.04 -11.67
CA TYR A 206 -10.68 -8.17 -10.27
C TYR A 206 -10.31 -6.96 -9.40
N TYR A 207 -9.33 -6.16 -9.86
CA TYR A 207 -8.85 -4.94 -9.20
C TYR A 207 -9.43 -3.66 -9.82
N GLY A 208 -10.51 -3.77 -10.62
CA GLY A 208 -11.19 -2.63 -11.20
C GLY A 208 -10.43 -1.92 -12.33
N GLU A 209 -10.79 -0.67 -12.59
CA GLU A 209 -10.18 0.19 -13.62
C GLU A 209 -9.63 1.47 -12.95
N THR A 210 -8.54 2.03 -13.49
CA THR A 210 -8.03 3.35 -13.07
C THR A 210 -7.78 4.22 -14.30
N ASN A 211 -8.26 5.46 -14.28
CA ASN A 211 -8.07 6.40 -15.38
C ASN A 211 -7.52 7.73 -14.87
N LEU A 212 -6.54 8.29 -15.59
CA LEU A 212 -5.94 9.57 -15.25
C LEU A 212 -6.43 10.65 -16.21
N TYR A 213 -6.89 11.76 -15.66
CA TYR A 213 -7.35 12.94 -16.39
C TYR A 213 -6.60 14.18 -15.95
N TYR A 214 -6.31 15.06 -16.91
CA TYR A 214 -5.73 16.38 -16.69
C TYR A 214 -6.83 17.43 -16.83
N LEU A 215 -6.96 18.33 -15.86
CA LEU A 215 -7.90 19.44 -15.87
C LEU A 215 -7.15 20.75 -15.53
N ALA A 216 -7.27 21.77 -16.37
CA ALA A 216 -6.87 23.14 -16.03
C ALA A 216 -7.98 23.83 -15.22
N VAL A 217 -7.60 24.59 -14.18
CA VAL A 217 -8.54 25.38 -13.34
C VAL A 217 -9.34 26.35 -14.18
N ALA A 218 -8.71 26.97 -15.18
CA ALA A 218 -9.33 27.98 -16.04
C ALA A 218 -10.39 27.42 -17.01
N GLY A 219 -10.63 26.10 -17.03
CA GLY A 219 -11.60 25.47 -17.94
C GLY A 219 -11.22 25.49 -19.42
N ASN A 220 -10.01 25.95 -19.75
CA ASN A 220 -9.52 26.12 -21.12
C ASN A 220 -8.89 24.85 -21.72
N PHE A 221 -8.59 23.83 -20.90
CA PHE A 221 -8.01 22.58 -21.34
C PHE A 221 -8.32 21.44 -20.36
N ASP A 222 -8.83 20.33 -20.90
CA ASP A 222 -8.97 19.06 -20.20
C ASP A 222 -8.75 17.89 -21.15
N CYS A 223 -8.21 16.78 -20.65
CA CYS A 223 -8.03 15.55 -21.44
C CYS A 223 -7.88 14.30 -20.56
N ARG A 224 -8.17 13.12 -21.11
CA ARG A 224 -7.69 11.85 -20.56
C ARG A 224 -6.21 11.71 -20.93
N VAL A 225 -5.35 11.41 -19.97
CA VAL A 225 -3.92 11.20 -20.23
C VAL A 225 -3.76 9.93 -21.09
N PRO A 226 -3.07 9.99 -22.24
CA PRO A 226 -2.92 8.83 -23.12
C PRO A 226 -1.90 7.85 -22.53
N LEU A 227 -2.39 6.80 -21.89
CA LEU A 227 -1.59 5.70 -21.35
C LEU A 227 -1.55 4.57 -22.39
N ASP A 228 -0.37 4.33 -22.97
CA ASP A 228 -0.12 3.38 -24.06
C ASP A 228 0.04 1.92 -23.61
N LYS A 229 -0.09 1.64 -22.31
CA LYS A 229 0.04 0.30 -21.72
C LYS A 229 -1.13 0.02 -20.78
N GLU A 230 -1.83 -1.10 -21.02
CA GLU A 230 -2.95 -1.54 -20.19
C GLU A 230 -2.51 -1.94 -18.77
N GLY A 231 -3.36 -1.63 -17.80
CA GLY A 231 -3.21 -1.92 -16.38
C GLY A 231 -3.36 -0.66 -15.51
N PRO A 232 -3.20 -0.79 -14.18
CA PRO A 232 -3.47 0.30 -13.25
C PRO A 232 -2.38 1.38 -13.29
N VAL A 233 -2.72 2.59 -12.84
CA VAL A 233 -1.77 3.64 -12.47
C VAL A 233 -1.26 3.35 -11.05
N HIS A 234 0.06 3.24 -10.88
CA HIS A 234 0.69 2.93 -9.59
C HIS A 234 1.04 4.19 -8.79
N ASP A 235 1.54 5.23 -9.47
CA ASP A 235 1.94 6.49 -8.84
C ASP A 235 1.95 7.63 -9.87
N VAL A 236 1.71 8.85 -9.38
CA VAL A 236 1.64 10.09 -10.17
C VAL A 236 2.34 11.20 -9.38
N THR A 237 3.23 11.96 -10.02
CA THR A 237 3.89 13.09 -9.38
C THR A 237 4.06 14.27 -10.34
N TRP A 238 3.74 15.47 -9.87
CA TRP A 238 4.02 16.71 -10.58
C TRP A 238 5.50 17.08 -10.49
N GLY A 239 6.03 17.67 -11.55
CA GLY A 239 7.29 18.38 -11.53
C GLY A 239 7.17 19.65 -10.66
N PRO A 240 8.22 20.05 -9.92
CA PRO A 240 8.22 21.29 -9.13
C PRO A 240 8.02 22.56 -9.95
N ASP A 241 8.20 22.50 -11.28
CA ASP A 241 7.89 23.59 -12.21
C ASP A 241 6.39 23.75 -12.49
N SER A 242 5.56 22.81 -12.00
CA SER A 242 4.11 22.75 -12.18
C SER A 242 3.63 22.65 -13.65
N LYS A 243 4.51 22.28 -14.58
CA LYS A 243 4.24 22.15 -16.03
C LYS A 243 4.41 20.74 -16.58
N GLU A 244 5.14 19.87 -15.91
CA GLU A 244 5.27 18.47 -16.31
C GLU A 244 4.89 17.53 -15.18
N PHE A 245 4.62 16.26 -15.50
CA PHE A 245 4.30 15.23 -14.52
C PHE A 245 4.76 13.85 -15.00
N ILE A 246 5.06 12.95 -14.07
CA ILE A 246 5.41 11.56 -14.39
C ILE A 246 4.31 10.65 -13.88
N VAL A 247 3.96 9.66 -14.71
CA VAL A 247 3.00 8.61 -14.39
C VAL A 247 3.71 7.27 -14.48
N ILE A 248 3.55 6.43 -13.47
CA ILE A 248 3.89 5.00 -13.54
C ILE A 248 2.59 4.22 -13.73
N TYR A 249 2.49 3.42 -14.80
CA TYR A 249 1.25 2.75 -15.18
C TYR A 249 1.47 1.41 -15.88
N GLY A 250 0.38 0.65 -15.96
CA GLY A 250 0.30 -0.62 -16.66
C GLY A 250 0.64 -1.82 -15.78
N SER A 251 0.27 -3.01 -16.27
CA SER A 251 0.52 -4.28 -15.59
C SER A 251 2.02 -4.54 -15.42
N MET A 252 2.42 -4.98 -14.21
CA MET A 252 3.82 -5.17 -13.83
C MET A 252 4.57 -6.12 -14.77
N PRO A 253 5.82 -5.80 -15.19
CA PRO A 253 6.59 -4.60 -14.88
C PRO A 253 5.98 -3.32 -15.50
N ALA A 254 5.80 -2.26 -14.72
CA ALA A 254 5.12 -1.04 -15.15
C ALA A 254 5.97 -0.21 -16.14
N LYS A 255 5.32 0.67 -16.88
CA LYS A 255 5.96 1.71 -17.71
C LYS A 255 5.96 3.03 -16.94
N ALA A 256 7.02 3.83 -17.08
CA ALA A 256 7.12 5.15 -16.48
C ALA A 256 7.35 6.19 -17.60
N THR A 257 6.46 7.18 -17.70
CA THR A 257 6.47 8.17 -18.80
C THR A 257 6.36 9.59 -18.24
N LEU A 258 7.20 10.50 -18.75
CA LEU A 258 7.11 11.95 -18.52
C LEU A 258 6.10 12.56 -19.50
N PHE A 259 5.18 13.38 -18.99
CA PHE A 259 4.18 14.11 -19.76
C PHE A 259 4.31 15.62 -19.59
N ASP A 260 4.00 16.38 -20.65
CA ASP A 260 3.94 17.84 -20.63
C ASP A 260 2.61 18.39 -20.06
N HIS A 261 2.49 19.72 -20.01
CA HIS A 261 1.29 20.43 -19.54
C HIS A 261 0.05 20.26 -20.45
N ARG A 262 0.17 19.50 -21.54
CA ARG A 262 -0.92 19.11 -22.45
C ARG A 262 -1.14 17.60 -22.44
N ALA A 263 -0.57 16.89 -21.45
CA ALA A 263 -0.57 15.44 -21.32
C ALA A 263 -0.01 14.69 -22.55
N LYS A 264 0.92 15.29 -23.29
CA LYS A 264 1.66 14.60 -24.36
C LYS A 264 2.89 13.88 -23.77
N PRO A 265 3.18 12.64 -24.17
CA PRO A 265 4.37 11.94 -23.72
C PRO A 265 5.63 12.62 -24.28
N VAL A 266 6.55 12.98 -23.39
CA VAL A 266 7.83 13.65 -23.69
C VAL A 266 8.98 12.65 -23.67
N HIS A 267 8.96 11.70 -22.73
CA HIS A 267 10.04 10.73 -22.55
C HIS A 267 9.53 9.45 -21.88
N ASP A 268 10.03 8.30 -22.32
CA ASP A 268 9.77 6.98 -21.75
C ASP A 268 11.02 6.51 -20.99
N PHE A 269 10.89 6.31 -19.67
CA PHE A 269 11.97 5.81 -18.81
C PHE A 269 12.13 4.28 -18.89
N GLY A 270 11.31 3.62 -19.71
CA GLY A 270 11.33 2.19 -19.98
C GLY A 270 10.39 1.38 -19.09
N ILE A 271 10.21 0.12 -19.46
CA ILE A 271 9.36 -0.84 -18.75
C ILE A 271 10.19 -1.57 -17.69
N ASN A 272 9.93 -1.30 -16.42
CA ASN A 272 10.69 -1.83 -15.28
C ASN A 272 9.76 -2.14 -14.09
N PRO A 273 10.13 -3.05 -13.18
CA PRO A 273 9.39 -3.27 -11.94
C PRO A 273 9.57 -2.08 -10.98
N ARG A 274 8.77 -1.03 -11.18
CA ARG A 274 8.79 0.25 -10.47
C ARG A 274 7.34 0.65 -10.17
N ASN A 275 7.09 1.24 -9.00
CA ASN A 275 5.77 1.66 -8.54
C ASN A 275 5.79 3.01 -7.79
N PHE A 276 6.93 3.69 -7.75
CA PHE A 276 7.10 4.94 -7.01
C PHE A 276 7.94 5.93 -7.82
N VAL A 277 7.53 7.19 -7.90
CA VAL A 277 8.27 8.26 -8.55
C VAL A 277 8.22 9.57 -7.74
N ARG A 278 9.37 10.19 -7.49
CA ARG A 278 9.44 11.53 -6.87
C ARG A 278 10.57 12.37 -7.48
N TYR A 279 10.24 13.61 -7.84
CA TYR A 279 11.23 14.64 -8.12
C TYR A 279 11.95 15.06 -6.84
N ASN A 280 13.22 15.46 -6.95
CA ASN A 280 13.83 16.29 -5.92
C ASN A 280 13.17 17.68 -5.92
N PRO A 281 13.17 18.44 -4.80
CA PRO A 281 12.41 19.68 -4.69
C PRO A 281 12.79 20.76 -5.72
N GLN A 282 14.00 20.70 -6.27
CA GLN A 282 14.52 21.61 -7.30
C GLN A 282 14.21 21.16 -8.75
N GLY A 283 13.58 20.00 -8.94
CA GLY A 283 13.20 19.46 -10.25
C GLY A 283 14.35 18.95 -11.13
N ARG A 284 15.57 18.87 -10.61
CA ARG A 284 16.77 18.45 -11.38
C ARG A 284 16.91 16.94 -11.48
N THR A 285 16.55 16.20 -10.44
CA THR A 285 16.79 14.76 -10.31
C THR A 285 15.48 14.05 -10.03
N ILE A 286 15.22 12.97 -10.76
CA ILE A 286 14.01 12.14 -10.63
C ILE A 286 14.43 10.80 -10.02
N CYS A 287 13.74 10.40 -8.95
CA CYS A 287 13.83 9.07 -8.36
C CYS A 287 12.67 8.22 -8.90
N ILE A 288 12.97 7.09 -9.53
CA ILE A 288 11.99 6.07 -9.95
C ILE A 288 12.36 4.75 -9.26
N ALA A 289 11.48 4.23 -8.41
CA ALA A 289 11.78 3.11 -7.53
C ALA A 289 10.70 2.02 -7.54
N GLY A 290 11.08 0.81 -7.13
CA GLY A 290 10.17 -0.31 -6.89
C GLY A 290 10.21 -0.74 -5.43
N PHE A 291 9.23 -0.29 -4.63
CA PHE A 291 9.14 -0.55 -3.18
C PHE A 291 8.02 -1.54 -2.80
N GLY A 292 8.05 -2.03 -1.56
CA GLY A 292 7.07 -3.00 -1.05
C GLY A 292 7.36 -4.42 -1.54
N ASN A 293 6.50 -4.96 -2.42
CA ASN A 293 6.63 -6.33 -2.95
C ASN A 293 7.66 -6.44 -4.10
N LEU A 294 8.43 -5.38 -4.35
CA LEU A 294 9.46 -5.28 -5.38
C LEU A 294 10.83 -5.18 -4.71
N ASN A 295 11.90 -5.47 -5.46
CA ASN A 295 13.26 -5.67 -4.93
C ASN A 295 13.92 -4.44 -4.26
N GLY A 296 13.25 -3.29 -4.17
CA GLY A 296 13.81 -2.05 -3.63
C GLY A 296 14.76 -1.32 -4.59
N THR A 297 14.78 -1.69 -5.88
CA THR A 297 15.67 -1.04 -6.86
C THR A 297 15.22 0.40 -7.13
N VAL A 298 16.17 1.33 -7.06
CA VAL A 298 16.00 2.76 -7.29
C VAL A 298 16.85 3.16 -8.49
N ASP A 299 16.22 3.80 -9.49
CA ASP A 299 16.90 4.48 -10.60
C ASP A 299 16.84 5.99 -10.39
N LEU A 300 18.00 6.65 -10.43
CA LEU A 300 18.09 8.11 -10.46
C LEU A 300 18.30 8.59 -11.90
N TRP A 301 17.53 9.59 -12.30
CA TRP A 301 17.58 10.19 -13.64
C TRP A 301 17.81 11.69 -13.54
N ASP A 302 18.60 12.25 -14.46
CA ASP A 302 18.73 13.70 -14.64
C ASP A 302 17.59 14.21 -15.53
N ARG A 303 16.76 15.11 -15.01
CA ARG A 303 15.68 15.72 -15.81
C ARG A 303 16.21 16.47 -17.02
N LYS A 304 17.34 17.19 -16.91
CA LYS A 304 17.82 18.05 -18.01
C LYS A 304 18.31 17.25 -19.21
N THR A 305 19.03 16.16 -18.96
CA THR A 305 19.59 15.32 -20.04
C THR A 305 18.75 14.08 -20.35
N LEU A 306 17.75 13.76 -19.52
CA LEU A 306 16.95 12.53 -19.58
C LEU A 306 17.81 11.25 -19.60
N LYS A 307 18.99 11.32 -18.98
CA LYS A 307 19.91 10.19 -18.81
C LYS A 307 19.80 9.63 -17.40
N LYS A 308 19.87 8.30 -17.30
CA LYS A 308 20.02 7.60 -16.03
C LYS A 308 21.39 7.96 -15.44
N LEU A 309 21.38 8.45 -14.20
CA LEU A 309 22.57 8.83 -13.44
C LEU A 309 23.17 7.63 -12.71
N ASN A 310 22.33 6.86 -12.02
CA ASN A 310 22.76 5.68 -11.26
C ASN A 310 21.56 4.75 -10.96
N THR A 311 21.85 3.49 -10.63
CA THR A 311 20.91 2.49 -10.11
C THR A 311 21.49 1.88 -8.84
N PHE A 312 20.71 1.82 -7.76
CA PHE A 312 21.09 1.14 -6.52
C PHE A 312 19.92 0.36 -5.92
N SER A 313 20.17 -0.42 -4.86
CA SER A 313 19.14 -1.22 -4.18
C SER A 313 18.92 -0.73 -2.75
N ALA A 314 17.73 -0.19 -2.50
CA ALA A 314 17.19 0.08 -1.17
C ALA A 314 16.14 -1.00 -0.83
N SER A 315 16.61 -2.24 -0.72
CA SER A 315 15.79 -3.41 -0.42
C SER A 315 15.01 -3.22 0.88
N ASN A 316 13.79 -3.76 0.95
CA ASN A 316 12.85 -3.67 2.08
C ASN A 316 12.33 -2.25 2.41
N ALA A 317 12.82 -1.19 1.77
CA ALA A 317 12.37 0.18 2.04
C ALA A 317 10.86 0.33 1.80
N SER A 318 10.17 0.84 2.83
CA SER A 318 8.74 1.12 2.85
C SER A 318 8.41 2.59 2.64
N HIS A 319 9.38 3.48 2.87
CA HIS A 319 9.26 4.93 2.78
C HIS A 319 10.46 5.53 2.05
N CYS A 320 10.23 6.59 1.28
CA CYS A 320 11.25 7.27 0.50
C CYS A 320 10.88 8.75 0.30
N GLU A 321 11.80 9.66 0.64
CA GLU A 321 11.61 11.10 0.38
C GLU A 321 12.94 11.80 0.08
N TRP A 322 12.86 12.94 -0.62
CA TRP A 322 14.01 13.80 -0.86
C TRP A 322 14.19 14.82 0.26
N SER A 323 15.45 15.07 0.64
CA SER A 323 15.80 16.20 1.49
C SER A 323 15.35 17.52 0.85
N PRO A 324 14.94 18.54 1.64
CA PRO A 324 14.54 19.84 1.10
C PRO A 324 15.62 20.50 0.21
N CYS A 325 16.89 20.22 0.49
CA CYS A 325 18.02 20.70 -0.30
C CYS A 325 18.30 19.90 -1.60
N GLY A 326 17.56 18.83 -1.86
CA GLY A 326 17.64 17.99 -3.07
C GLY A 326 18.89 17.12 -3.22
N ARG A 327 19.87 17.25 -2.32
CA ARG A 327 21.16 16.53 -2.40
C ARG A 327 21.13 15.12 -1.84
N PHE A 328 20.20 14.84 -0.94
CA PHE A 328 20.05 13.54 -0.28
C PHE A 328 18.66 12.95 -0.50
N LEU A 329 18.60 11.65 -0.71
CA LEU A 329 17.40 10.81 -0.71
C LEU A 329 17.41 9.95 0.55
N LEU A 330 16.34 10.00 1.32
CA LEU A 330 16.08 9.10 2.44
C LEU A 330 15.33 7.88 1.93
N THR A 331 15.75 6.68 2.34
CA THR A 331 14.95 5.45 2.22
C THR A 331 14.89 4.77 3.59
N ALA A 332 13.71 4.39 4.05
CA ALA A 332 13.52 3.80 5.38
C ALA A 332 12.60 2.57 5.38
N THR A 333 12.88 1.66 6.29
CA THR A 333 12.12 0.43 6.57
C THR A 333 11.48 0.58 7.96
N MET A 334 10.16 0.44 8.04
CA MET A 334 9.39 0.96 9.17
C MET A 334 8.36 -0.04 9.74
N THR A 335 8.33 -0.13 11.07
CA THR A 335 7.28 -0.80 11.87
C THR A 335 5.97 0.00 11.75
N PRO A 336 4.78 -0.64 11.66
CA PRO A 336 4.54 -2.09 11.76
C PRO A 336 4.55 -2.84 10.42
N ARG A 337 4.80 -2.16 9.29
CA ARG A 337 4.67 -2.76 7.95
C ARG A 337 5.69 -3.87 7.72
N LEU A 338 6.93 -3.66 8.16
CA LEU A 338 7.96 -4.70 8.25
C LEU A 338 8.59 -4.62 9.65
N ARG A 339 9.16 -5.73 10.13
CA ARG A 339 9.89 -5.82 11.41
C ARG A 339 11.31 -6.36 11.24
N VAL A 340 11.82 -6.32 10.00
CA VAL A 340 13.12 -6.89 9.59
C VAL A 340 13.84 -5.80 8.81
N ASP A 341 15.14 -5.62 9.07
CA ASP A 341 15.97 -4.53 8.52
C ASP A 341 15.36 -3.13 8.74
N ASN A 342 14.70 -2.93 9.89
CA ASN A 342 14.20 -1.63 10.32
C ASN A 342 15.34 -0.63 10.52
N GLY A 343 15.09 0.62 10.15
CA GLY A 343 16.12 1.65 10.10
C GLY A 343 16.02 2.49 8.84
N PHE A 344 17.07 3.26 8.55
CA PHE A 344 17.09 4.16 7.41
C PHE A 344 18.47 4.30 6.77
N LYS A 345 18.46 4.70 5.50
CA LYS A 345 19.63 4.93 4.66
C LYS A 345 19.52 6.29 3.98
N LEU A 346 20.62 7.04 3.98
CA LEU A 346 20.76 8.31 3.28
C LEU A 346 21.67 8.12 2.07
N TRP A 347 21.12 8.36 0.88
CA TRP A 347 21.84 8.31 -0.38
C TRP A 347 22.07 9.73 -0.87
N HIS A 348 23.25 10.02 -1.40
CA HIS A 348 23.49 11.25 -2.15
C HIS A 348 22.77 11.18 -3.51
N GLN A 349 22.48 12.33 -4.13
CA GLN A 349 21.86 12.46 -5.46
C GLN A 349 22.65 11.78 -6.61
N SER A 350 23.89 11.35 -6.37
CA SER A 350 24.67 10.49 -7.28
C SER A 350 24.36 8.99 -7.13
N GLY A 351 23.53 8.58 -6.17
CA GLY A 351 23.30 7.17 -5.79
C GLY A 351 24.32 6.59 -4.80
N THR A 352 25.27 7.39 -4.30
CA THR A 352 26.26 6.95 -3.30
C THR A 352 25.62 6.87 -1.91
N LEU A 353 25.78 5.76 -1.19
CA LEU A 353 25.35 5.65 0.21
C LEU A 353 26.24 6.52 1.11
N VAL A 354 25.63 7.33 2.00
CA VAL A 354 26.33 8.30 2.87
C VAL A 354 26.17 7.94 4.34
N TYR A 355 24.97 7.52 4.74
CA TYR A 355 24.64 7.17 6.12
C TYR A 355 23.70 5.96 6.15
N GLU A 356 23.87 5.07 7.11
CA GLU A 356 23.01 3.92 7.37
C GLU A 356 22.92 3.66 8.87
N GLU A 357 21.71 3.40 9.35
CA GLU A 357 21.41 3.17 10.75
C GLU A 357 20.26 2.18 10.91
N GLU A 358 20.53 1.10 11.63
CA GLU A 358 19.53 0.13 12.07
C GLU A 358 18.89 0.58 13.38
N ILE A 359 17.57 0.46 13.45
CA ILE A 359 16.74 0.83 14.59
C ILE A 359 15.75 -0.31 14.77
N GLU A 360 15.65 -0.88 15.98
CA GLU A 360 14.80 -2.05 16.24
C GLU A 360 13.34 -1.83 15.80
N GLU A 361 12.74 -0.70 16.23
CA GLU A 361 11.38 -0.29 15.83
C GLU A 361 11.35 1.16 15.36
N LEU A 362 11.56 1.37 14.05
CA LEU A 362 11.37 2.69 13.43
C LEU A 362 9.90 2.90 13.05
N TYR A 363 9.16 3.66 13.86
CA TYR A 363 7.74 3.95 13.64
C TYR A 363 7.47 5.07 12.63
N GLN A 364 8.27 6.14 12.66
CA GLN A 364 8.09 7.31 11.80
C GLN A 364 9.42 8.01 11.55
N ILE A 365 9.65 8.46 10.31
CA ILE A 365 10.79 9.30 9.93
C ILE A 365 10.38 10.20 8.75
N SER A 366 10.81 11.46 8.79
CA SER A 366 10.72 12.41 7.68
C SER A 366 11.80 13.46 7.83
N TYR A 367 12.15 14.17 6.76
CA TYR A 367 12.82 15.46 6.92
C TYR A 367 11.84 16.49 7.51
N ARG A 368 12.40 17.51 8.16
CA ARG A 368 11.68 18.76 8.40
C ARG A 368 11.50 19.47 7.04
N PRO A 369 10.27 19.78 6.59
CA PRO A 369 10.06 20.54 5.36
C PRO A 369 10.73 21.91 5.44
N GLN A 370 11.22 22.41 4.31
CA GLN A 370 11.77 23.77 4.20
C GLN A 370 11.44 24.34 2.82
N PRO A 371 11.19 25.66 2.69
CA PRO A 371 10.89 26.27 1.40
C PRO A 371 12.01 26.05 0.37
N VAL A 372 11.63 25.61 -0.84
CA VAL A 372 12.57 25.37 -1.97
C VAL A 372 13.38 26.63 -2.31
N ALA A 373 12.82 27.82 -2.05
CA ALA A 373 13.50 29.10 -2.22
C ALA A 373 14.82 29.25 -1.43
N LEU A 374 15.00 28.52 -0.32
CA LEU A 374 16.26 28.49 0.44
C LEU A 374 17.37 27.67 -0.26
N PHE A 375 17.00 26.87 -1.26
CA PHE A 375 17.87 25.91 -1.93
C PHE A 375 17.80 26.08 -3.45
N PRO A 376 18.46 27.12 -4.01
CA PRO A 376 18.47 27.35 -5.45
C PRO A 376 19.04 26.14 -6.20
N MET A 377 18.57 25.96 -7.44
CA MET A 377 19.06 24.89 -8.30
C MET A 377 20.57 25.05 -8.55
N ARG A 378 21.33 24.02 -8.20
CA ARG A 378 22.79 23.97 -8.30
C ARG A 378 23.22 22.87 -9.27
N SER A 379 24.48 22.89 -9.68
CA SER A 379 25.12 21.73 -10.29
C SER A 379 25.14 20.54 -9.31
N MET A 380 25.27 19.32 -9.86
CA MET A 380 25.48 18.13 -9.06
C MET A 380 26.75 18.31 -8.22
N SER A 381 26.62 18.22 -6.90
CA SER A 381 27.78 18.16 -5.99
C SER A 381 28.55 16.85 -6.21
N PRO A 382 29.87 16.81 -5.93
CA PRO A 382 30.56 15.53 -5.79
C PRO A 382 29.94 14.73 -4.63
N PRO A 383 29.99 13.38 -4.67
CA PRO A 383 29.54 12.56 -3.56
C PRO A 383 30.38 12.86 -2.30
N PRO A 384 29.75 13.07 -1.13
CA PRO A 384 30.49 13.23 0.12
C PRO A 384 31.09 11.89 0.55
N THR A 385 32.17 11.96 1.33
CA THR A 385 32.70 10.79 2.04
C THR A 385 31.60 10.19 2.93
N PRO A 386 31.39 8.86 2.92
CA PRO A 386 30.42 8.24 3.81
C PRO A 386 30.75 8.49 5.28
N VAL A 387 29.71 8.78 6.08
CA VAL A 387 29.84 9.11 7.51
C VAL A 387 29.70 7.85 8.37
N LYS A 388 28.74 6.99 8.04
CA LYS A 388 28.44 5.73 8.73
C LYS A 388 27.79 4.78 7.73
N ILE A 389 28.45 3.67 7.40
CA ILE A 389 27.85 2.59 6.61
C ILE A 389 27.94 1.33 7.46
N LEU A 390 26.87 0.54 7.53
CA LEU A 390 26.91 -0.72 8.25
C LEU A 390 27.66 -1.76 7.41
N PRO A 391 28.43 -2.68 8.04
CA PRO A 391 29.07 -3.75 7.30
C PRO A 391 28.00 -4.55 6.55
N SER A 392 28.20 -4.73 5.23
CA SER A 392 27.19 -5.35 4.37
C SER A 392 26.84 -6.75 4.89
N LYS A 393 25.54 -7.01 5.10
CA LYS A 393 24.99 -8.34 5.48
C LYS A 393 25.18 -9.42 4.41
N THR A 394 26.08 -9.21 3.45
CA THR A 394 26.65 -10.22 2.56
C THR A 394 27.52 -11.19 3.35
N SER A 395 26.86 -12.19 3.95
CA SER A 395 27.40 -13.56 4.08
C SER A 395 28.89 -13.69 4.41
N ALA A 396 29.33 -13.09 5.53
CA ALA A 396 30.60 -13.44 6.18
C ALA A 396 30.50 -14.71 7.05
N ALA A 397 29.41 -15.47 6.92
CA ALA A 397 29.43 -16.88 7.25
C ALA A 397 30.21 -17.61 6.15
N LYS A 398 31.41 -18.12 6.49
CA LYS A 398 32.01 -19.22 5.72
C LYS A 398 31.08 -20.43 5.84
N THR A 399 30.09 -20.52 4.95
CA THR A 399 29.36 -21.76 4.74
C THR A 399 30.35 -22.78 4.20
N THR A 400 30.85 -23.63 5.10
CA THR A 400 31.39 -24.93 4.71
C THR A 400 30.34 -25.57 3.81
N ALA A 401 30.72 -25.83 2.55
CA ALA A 401 29.77 -26.32 1.55
C ALA A 401 29.29 -27.72 1.95
N ILE A 402 28.13 -27.80 2.58
CA ILE A 402 27.40 -29.06 2.73
C ILE A 402 26.90 -29.40 1.32
N PRO A 403 27.38 -30.48 0.68
CA PRO A 403 26.98 -30.80 -0.68
C PRO A 403 25.47 -31.05 -0.75
N SER A 404 24.84 -30.49 -1.79
CA SER A 404 23.39 -30.47 -1.97
C SER A 404 22.81 -31.88 -2.15
N GLY A 405 22.39 -32.49 -1.04
CA GLY A 405 21.63 -33.74 -1.05
C GLY A 405 20.21 -33.51 -1.57
N ALA A 406 19.89 -34.07 -2.74
CA ALA A 406 18.55 -33.95 -3.34
C ALA A 406 17.44 -34.40 -2.38
N TYR A 407 16.38 -33.59 -2.28
CA TYR A 407 15.26 -33.80 -1.36
C TYR A 407 14.55 -35.15 -1.64
N ARG A 408 14.71 -36.12 -0.72
CA ARG A 408 13.95 -37.38 -0.75
C ARG A 408 12.62 -37.23 -0.01
N PRO A 409 11.47 -37.35 -0.69
CA PRO A 409 10.16 -37.23 -0.07
C PRO A 409 9.87 -38.37 0.91
N PRO A 410 8.92 -38.18 1.86
CA PRO A 410 8.83 -39.01 3.06
C PRO A 410 8.50 -40.50 2.87
N HIS A 411 8.04 -40.93 1.69
CA HIS A 411 7.71 -42.34 1.39
C HIS A 411 8.94 -43.22 1.09
N LEU A 412 10.12 -42.64 0.79
CA LEU A 412 11.31 -43.38 0.31
C LEU A 412 12.50 -43.39 1.30
N ARG A 413 12.23 -43.15 2.58
CA ARG A 413 13.23 -43.25 3.66
C ARG A 413 13.14 -44.61 4.35
N GLY A 414 13.77 -45.63 3.76
CA GLY A 414 13.80 -47.00 4.30
C GLY A 414 14.53 -48.01 3.40
N GLY A 415 14.51 -47.81 2.07
CA GLY A 415 15.34 -48.57 1.15
C GLY A 415 16.83 -48.22 1.27
N GLY A 416 17.70 -49.22 1.20
CA GLY A 416 19.15 -49.05 1.20
C GLY A 416 19.67 -48.17 0.06
N LYS A 417 20.95 -47.78 0.12
CA LYS A 417 21.57 -46.93 -0.92
C LYS A 417 21.38 -47.57 -2.31
N PRO A 418 20.96 -46.79 -3.34
CA PRO A 418 21.05 -47.28 -4.71
C PRO A 418 22.53 -47.40 -5.07
N MET A 419 22.93 -48.55 -5.62
CA MET A 419 24.25 -48.71 -6.24
C MET A 419 24.37 -47.76 -7.44
N SER A 420 25.57 -47.23 -7.63
CA SER A 420 25.97 -46.52 -8.84
C SER A 420 25.95 -47.43 -10.06
N LEU A 421 25.88 -46.84 -11.26
CA LEU A 421 25.90 -47.59 -12.52
C LEU A 421 27.19 -48.42 -12.67
N SER A 422 28.31 -47.91 -12.15
CA SER A 422 29.62 -48.57 -12.12
C SER A 422 29.67 -49.77 -11.16
N GLU A 423 29.09 -49.66 -9.96
CA GLU A 423 28.99 -50.81 -9.02
C GLU A 423 28.10 -51.92 -9.60
N ARG A 424 27.04 -51.55 -10.32
CA ARG A 424 26.13 -52.50 -10.97
C ARG A 424 26.77 -53.23 -12.17
N ALA A 425 27.70 -52.58 -12.87
CA ALA A 425 28.51 -53.22 -13.91
C ALA A 425 29.55 -54.19 -13.32
N ALA A 426 30.18 -53.84 -12.19
CA ALA A 426 31.14 -54.72 -11.51
C ALA A 426 30.49 -56.00 -10.96
N ALA A 427 29.23 -55.92 -10.48
CA ALA A 427 28.50 -57.07 -9.93
C ALA A 427 28.08 -58.14 -10.97
N LEU A 428 28.17 -57.84 -12.28
CA LEU A 428 27.87 -58.79 -13.35
C LEU A 428 29.06 -59.67 -13.75
N ASN A 429 30.30 -59.25 -13.45
CA ASN A 429 31.51 -60.00 -13.73
C ASN A 429 31.96 -60.78 -12.49
N GLY A 430 31.30 -61.91 -12.23
CA GLY A 430 31.43 -62.65 -10.98
C GLY A 430 32.78 -63.37 -10.79
N VAL A 431 33.41 -63.15 -9.64
CA VAL A 431 34.30 -64.11 -8.96
C VAL A 431 33.99 -64.01 -7.46
N GLY A 432 33.53 -65.10 -6.85
CA GLY A 432 33.07 -65.10 -5.44
C GLY A 432 34.06 -65.74 -4.45
N LYS A 433 33.68 -65.79 -3.16
CA LYS A 433 33.86 -66.94 -2.24
C LYS A 433 33.36 -66.64 -0.80
N GLY A 434 32.62 -67.60 -0.22
CA GLY A 434 32.87 -68.08 1.16
C GLY A 434 32.25 -67.39 2.39
N ALA A 435 30.98 -67.71 2.69
CA ALA A 435 30.49 -68.40 3.92
C ALA A 435 30.87 -67.95 5.39
N PRO A 436 30.11 -68.40 6.44
CA PRO A 436 29.78 -67.57 7.61
C PRO A 436 30.14 -68.14 9.01
N SER A 437 30.01 -67.37 10.12
CA SER A 437 29.41 -67.83 11.41
C SER A 437 29.34 -66.79 12.57
N GLN A 438 28.17 -66.73 13.19
CA GLN A 438 27.79 -66.54 14.62
C GLN A 438 28.32 -65.46 15.62
N ARG A 439 27.36 -65.13 16.51
CA ARG A 439 27.32 -64.22 17.68
C ARG A 439 28.38 -64.42 18.77
N LYS A 440 28.60 -63.35 19.56
CA LYS A 440 28.79 -63.45 21.03
C LYS A 440 28.20 -62.24 21.77
N VAL A 441 27.68 -62.46 22.98
CA VAL A 441 27.17 -61.45 23.94
C VAL A 441 27.71 -61.80 25.32
N VAL A 442 28.26 -60.83 26.07
CA VAL A 442 28.56 -60.94 27.51
C VAL A 442 28.50 -59.53 28.14
N GLY A 443 27.93 -59.36 29.34
CA GLY A 443 28.15 -58.16 30.19
C GLY A 443 26.93 -57.36 30.68
N ALA A 444 26.12 -57.95 31.56
CA ALA A 444 25.07 -57.32 32.40
C ALA A 444 24.88 -58.23 33.65
N PRO A 445 24.22 -57.86 34.78
CA PRO A 445 23.16 -56.87 35.02
C PRO A 445 23.55 -55.87 36.16
N VAL A 446 22.72 -55.14 36.94
CA VAL A 446 21.26 -55.06 37.20
C VAL A 446 20.88 -53.61 37.56
N GLY A 447 19.60 -53.21 37.41
CA GLY A 447 18.97 -52.18 38.26
C GLY A 447 18.03 -51.18 37.56
N GLY A 448 16.70 -51.38 37.69
CA GLY A 448 15.68 -50.39 37.27
C GLY A 448 14.95 -50.73 35.97
N LYS A 449 13.73 -51.30 36.05
CA LYS A 449 12.94 -51.74 34.88
C LYS A 449 11.85 -50.74 34.43
N PRO A 450 11.33 -50.85 33.18
CA PRO A 450 10.66 -49.75 32.47
C PRO A 450 9.20 -50.07 32.05
N LYS A 451 8.57 -49.15 31.30
CA LYS A 451 7.64 -49.43 30.17
C LYS A 451 7.57 -48.19 29.25
N LYS A 452 8.14 -48.29 28.04
CA LYS A 452 7.44 -48.57 26.77
C LYS A 452 6.53 -47.44 26.29
N ASN A 453 7.08 -46.58 25.43
CA ASN A 453 6.31 -45.84 24.43
C ASN A 453 6.84 -46.28 23.06
N ASN A 454 5.97 -46.79 22.18
CA ASN A 454 6.41 -47.42 20.92
C ASN A 454 6.07 -46.57 19.69
N ASN A 455 6.94 -46.72 18.72
CA ASN A 455 7.15 -45.87 17.55
C ASN A 455 6.03 -45.87 16.49
N GLN A 456 6.12 -44.86 15.60
CA GLN A 456 5.89 -44.93 14.13
C GLN A 456 4.51 -44.66 13.47
N LYS A 457 4.48 -43.52 12.75
CA LYS A 457 4.11 -43.36 11.31
C LYS A 457 4.09 -44.69 10.50
N LYS A 458 3.25 -44.93 9.47
CA LYS A 458 2.68 -44.00 8.46
C LYS A 458 1.66 -44.72 7.53
N GLU A 459 0.81 -43.92 6.87
CA GLU A 459 0.24 -44.11 5.51
C GLU A 459 -0.86 -45.16 5.15
N SER A 460 -2.08 -44.61 4.96
CA SER A 460 -3.01 -44.80 3.82
C SER A 460 -3.58 -46.19 3.45
N LYS A 461 -4.91 -46.36 3.60
CA LYS A 461 -5.90 -46.24 2.49
C LYS A 461 -7.36 -46.32 2.98
N ASN A 462 -8.30 -46.24 2.04
CA ASN A 462 -9.75 -46.08 2.19
C ASN A 462 -10.53 -47.19 2.93
N GLU A 463 -11.70 -46.75 3.41
CA GLU A 463 -13.02 -47.42 3.40
C GLU A 463 -13.47 -48.40 4.52
N SER A 464 -14.66 -48.04 5.03
CA SER A 464 -15.75 -48.84 5.61
C SER A 464 -15.64 -49.53 6.98
N GLU A 465 -16.53 -49.03 7.85
CA GLU A 465 -17.43 -49.75 8.78
C GLU A 465 -16.94 -50.31 10.14
N ASN A 466 -17.52 -49.68 11.18
CA ASN A 466 -18.10 -50.24 12.41
C ASN A 466 -17.19 -50.99 13.43
N ASN A 467 -17.35 -50.82 14.74
CA ASN A 467 -18.46 -50.19 15.47
C ASN A 467 -18.05 -49.53 16.82
N SER A 468 -18.85 -48.53 17.21
CA SER A 468 -19.23 -48.14 18.58
C SER A 468 -18.18 -48.04 19.70
N THR A 469 -17.95 -46.80 20.16
CA THR A 469 -18.30 -46.46 21.56
C THR A 469 -18.72 -44.99 21.70
N THR A 470 -20.04 -44.77 21.60
CA THR A 470 -20.84 -43.72 22.27
C THR A 470 -20.29 -42.29 22.41
N GLY A 471 -20.89 -41.37 21.66
CA GLY A 471 -20.72 -39.92 21.82
C GLY A 471 -21.55 -39.13 20.81
N ASP A 472 -22.89 -39.19 20.92
CA ASP A 472 -23.81 -38.53 19.98
C ASP A 472 -23.70 -37.00 20.04
N ALA A 473 -23.12 -36.41 18.99
CA ALA A 473 -23.24 -35.00 18.67
C ALA A 473 -23.92 -34.87 17.30
N ALA A 474 -25.25 -34.73 17.31
CA ALA A 474 -26.04 -34.57 16.10
C ALA A 474 -25.58 -33.32 15.32
N LEU A 475 -25.15 -33.51 14.07
CA LEU A 475 -24.78 -32.40 13.18
C LEU A 475 -26.02 -31.53 12.94
N SER A 476 -25.90 -30.22 13.16
CA SER A 476 -27.07 -29.33 13.09
C SER A 476 -27.74 -29.39 11.70
N THR A 477 -29.07 -29.24 11.68
CA THR A 477 -29.86 -29.21 10.44
C THR A 477 -29.41 -28.09 9.51
N GLU A 478 -28.94 -26.97 10.07
CA GLU A 478 -28.40 -25.84 9.32
C GLU A 478 -27.05 -26.18 8.65
N ASP A 479 -26.18 -26.94 9.32
CA ASP A 479 -24.89 -27.37 8.78
C ASP A 479 -25.03 -28.47 7.72
N LYS A 480 -25.99 -29.40 7.89
CA LYS A 480 -26.39 -30.33 6.81
C LYS A 480 -26.83 -29.54 5.56
N GLN A 481 -27.71 -28.55 5.71
CA GLN A 481 -28.17 -27.72 4.60
C GLN A 481 -27.05 -26.89 3.94
N LYS A 482 -26.14 -26.30 4.72
CA LYS A 482 -24.97 -25.57 4.18
C LYS A 482 -24.05 -26.49 3.38
N LYS A 483 -23.80 -27.72 3.83
CA LYS A 483 -23.02 -28.72 3.08
C LYS A 483 -23.73 -29.13 1.79
N ILE A 484 -25.03 -29.44 1.83
CA ILE A 484 -25.82 -29.79 0.64
C ILE A 484 -25.76 -28.68 -0.42
N ARG A 485 -25.99 -27.41 -0.06
CA ARG A 485 -25.90 -26.27 -1.00
C ARG A 485 -24.52 -26.15 -1.67
N ASN A 486 -23.45 -26.41 -0.91
CA ASN A 486 -22.08 -26.38 -1.44
C ASN A 486 -21.80 -27.53 -2.41
N LEU A 487 -22.34 -28.73 -2.16
CA LEU A 487 -22.21 -29.89 -3.06
C LEU A 487 -23.07 -29.73 -4.32
N GLU A 488 -24.28 -29.20 -4.20
CA GLU A 488 -25.15 -28.85 -5.34
C GLU A 488 -24.49 -27.79 -6.25
N LYS A 489 -23.79 -26.81 -5.68
CA LYS A 489 -23.02 -25.84 -6.47
C LYS A 489 -21.88 -26.49 -7.26
N LYS A 490 -21.21 -27.51 -6.70
CA LYS A 490 -20.20 -28.31 -7.44
C LYS A 490 -20.82 -29.13 -8.56
N LEU A 491 -22.01 -29.70 -8.36
CA LEU A 491 -22.71 -30.44 -9.43
C LEU A 491 -23.09 -29.57 -10.62
N ARG A 492 -23.52 -28.32 -10.41
CA ARG A 492 -23.78 -27.38 -11.52
C ARG A 492 -22.51 -27.10 -12.34
N GLN A 493 -21.38 -26.90 -11.68
CA GLN A 493 -20.08 -26.72 -12.35
C GLN A 493 -19.65 -27.97 -13.13
N ILE A 494 -19.99 -29.18 -12.66
CA ILE A 494 -19.73 -30.42 -13.40
C ILE A 494 -20.67 -30.53 -14.62
N ALA A 495 -21.94 -30.15 -14.50
CA ALA A 495 -22.88 -30.13 -15.62
C ALA A 495 -22.42 -29.17 -16.74
N GLU A 496 -21.98 -27.96 -16.40
CA GLU A 496 -21.40 -27.00 -17.37
C GLU A 496 -20.15 -27.57 -18.07
N LEU A 497 -19.28 -28.29 -17.34
CA LEU A 497 -18.11 -28.96 -17.93
C LEU A 497 -18.51 -30.11 -18.85
N LYS A 498 -19.54 -30.90 -18.51
CA LYS A 498 -20.08 -31.94 -19.40
C LYS A 498 -20.72 -31.38 -20.66
N GLU A 499 -21.41 -30.25 -20.58
CA GLU A 499 -22.00 -29.57 -21.73
C GLU A 499 -20.91 -29.05 -22.69
N LYS A 500 -19.79 -28.56 -22.16
CA LYS A 500 -18.60 -28.21 -22.94
C LYS A 500 -17.94 -29.41 -23.61
N MET A 501 -17.77 -30.51 -22.88
CA MET A 501 -17.29 -31.77 -23.43
C MET A 501 -18.21 -32.30 -24.55
N GLY A 502 -19.52 -32.17 -24.39
CA GLY A 502 -20.52 -32.53 -25.42
C GLY A 502 -20.50 -31.61 -26.66
N ARG A 503 -19.97 -30.40 -26.54
CA ARG A 503 -19.69 -29.48 -27.67
C ARG A 503 -18.35 -29.75 -28.37
N GLY A 504 -17.58 -30.74 -27.92
CA GLY A 504 -16.27 -31.07 -28.49
C GLY A 504 -15.11 -30.20 -28.00
N GLU A 505 -15.27 -29.43 -26.92
CA GLU A 505 -14.16 -28.71 -26.29
C GLU A 505 -13.24 -29.69 -25.52
N GLU A 506 -11.93 -29.67 -25.79
CA GLU A 506 -10.95 -30.42 -24.98
C GLU A 506 -10.83 -29.84 -23.57
N LEU A 507 -11.24 -30.62 -22.57
CA LEU A 507 -11.10 -30.27 -21.15
C LEU A 507 -9.69 -30.55 -20.63
N ALA A 508 -9.12 -29.61 -19.86
CA ALA A 508 -7.83 -29.80 -19.21
C ALA A 508 -7.88 -30.97 -18.19
N PRO A 509 -6.75 -31.65 -17.88
CA PRO A 509 -6.74 -32.83 -17.00
C PRO A 509 -7.39 -32.59 -15.61
N ALA A 510 -7.24 -31.39 -15.04
CA ALA A 510 -7.87 -31.01 -13.77
C ALA A 510 -9.40 -30.82 -13.87
N GLN A 511 -9.95 -30.54 -15.06
CA GLN A 511 -11.40 -30.49 -15.31
C GLN A 511 -11.96 -31.90 -15.51
N GLN A 512 -11.23 -32.78 -16.22
CA GLN A 512 -11.59 -34.19 -16.36
C GLN A 512 -11.71 -34.89 -14.99
N GLN A 513 -10.75 -34.64 -14.08
CA GLN A 513 -10.81 -35.13 -12.70
C GLN A 513 -12.02 -34.61 -11.90
N LYS A 514 -12.47 -33.38 -12.15
CA LYS A 514 -13.70 -32.84 -11.53
C LYS A 514 -14.96 -33.53 -12.04
N VAL A 515 -15.05 -33.79 -13.35
CA VAL A 515 -16.17 -34.56 -13.93
C VAL A 515 -16.20 -35.99 -13.36
N ALA A 516 -15.04 -36.63 -13.18
CA ALA A 516 -14.94 -37.97 -12.57
C ALA A 516 -15.42 -38.03 -11.10
N SER A 517 -15.43 -36.90 -10.36
CA SER A 517 -15.86 -36.86 -8.96
C SER A 517 -17.38 -36.78 -8.73
N GLU A 518 -18.17 -36.62 -9.79
CA GLU A 518 -19.63 -36.42 -9.75
C GLU A 518 -20.38 -37.49 -8.93
N VAL A 519 -20.05 -38.76 -9.16
CA VAL A 519 -20.70 -39.91 -8.50
C VAL A 519 -20.45 -39.90 -6.98
N SER A 520 -19.26 -39.45 -6.56
CA SER A 520 -18.94 -39.27 -5.14
C SER A 520 -19.76 -38.15 -4.50
N ILE A 521 -19.91 -37.02 -5.21
CA ILE A 521 -20.68 -35.85 -4.74
C ILE A 521 -22.18 -36.19 -4.63
N LEU A 522 -22.74 -36.93 -5.57
CA LEU A 522 -24.14 -37.40 -5.51
C LEU A 522 -24.38 -38.32 -4.30
N ARG A 523 -23.44 -39.24 -4.02
CA ARG A 523 -23.50 -40.13 -2.85
C ARG A 523 -23.38 -39.35 -1.54
N GLU A 524 -22.52 -38.34 -1.48
CA GLU A 524 -22.37 -37.45 -0.32
C GLU A 524 -23.65 -36.63 -0.05
N ILE A 525 -24.32 -36.13 -1.10
CA ILE A 525 -25.62 -35.44 -0.96
C ILE A 525 -26.71 -36.40 -0.45
N ALA A 526 -26.77 -37.63 -0.95
CA ALA A 526 -27.74 -38.62 -0.49
C ALA A 526 -27.57 -38.92 1.00
N ASN A 527 -26.33 -39.15 1.46
CA ASN A 527 -26.02 -39.41 2.87
C ASN A 527 -26.27 -38.19 3.79
N LEU A 528 -26.32 -36.96 3.26
CA LEU A 528 -26.64 -35.76 4.03
C LEU A 528 -28.14 -35.43 4.06
N ARG A 529 -28.94 -36.06 3.20
CA ARG A 529 -30.42 -35.91 3.13
C ARG A 529 -31.17 -37.00 3.91
N LEU A 530 -30.48 -38.07 4.30
CA LEU A 530 -30.85 -39.00 5.38
C LEU A 530 -30.55 -38.35 6.75
#